data_AF-A0AAW1VMP6-F1
#
_entry.id   AF-A0AAW1VMP6-F1
#
_cell.length_a   1.000
_cell.length_b   1.000
_cell.length_c   1.000
_cell.angle_alpha   90.00
_cell.angle_beta   90.00
_cell.angle_gamma   90.00
#
_symmetry.space_group_name_H-M   'P 1'
#
loop_
_entity.id
_entity.type
_entity.pdbx_description
1 polymer ?
#
loop_
_entity_poly.entity_id
_entity_poly.type
_entity_poly.pdbx_seq_one_letter_code
_entity_poly.pdbx_strand_id
1 'polypeptide(L)'
;MGVLTNRIALACTTIFLVLTQWSSSWPVNDPTLGFLELPLNTSNLDIQRPYNLALSERYSFIEGVHKLWVYFTDKPHSPDSRTHARTEIRIRWQGYINY
;
A
#
# COMPACT_ATOMS: atom_id res chain seq x y z
N MET A 1 -10.54 -29.49 53.72
CA MET A 1 -10.44 -28.14 53.13
C MET A 1 -9.58 -28.11 51.86
N GLY A 2 -8.32 -28.58 51.85
CA GLY A 2 -7.41 -28.43 50.69
C GLY A 2 -7.79 -29.12 49.37
N VAL A 3 -8.51 -30.25 49.41
CA VAL A 3 -8.91 -30.98 48.17
C VAL A 3 -9.96 -30.21 47.35
N LEU A 4 -10.88 -29.51 48.04
CA LEU A 4 -11.89 -28.68 47.39
C LEU A 4 -11.25 -27.44 46.76
N THR A 5 -10.31 -26.81 47.47
CA THR A 5 -9.57 -25.64 46.99
C THR A 5 -8.74 -25.95 45.75
N ASN A 6 -8.07 -27.10 45.71
CA ASN A 6 -7.29 -27.54 44.55
C ASN A 6 -8.17 -27.83 43.32
N ARG A 7 -9.38 -28.37 43.52
CA ARG A 7 -10.35 -28.61 42.44
C ARG A 7 -10.89 -27.31 41.84
N ILE A 8 -11.17 -26.31 42.69
CA ILE A 8 -11.60 -24.98 42.26
C ILE A 8 -10.47 -24.28 41.50
N ALA A 9 -9.24 -24.31 42.02
CA ALA A 9 -8.08 -23.72 41.37
C ALA A 9 -7.84 -24.33 39.97
N LEU A 10 -7.94 -25.66 39.86
CA LEU A 10 -7.77 -26.36 38.58
C LEU A 10 -8.86 -25.96 37.57
N ALA A 11 -10.13 -25.88 38.02
CA ALA A 11 -11.24 -25.42 37.17
C ALA A 11 -11.07 -23.97 36.72
N CYS A 12 -10.59 -23.07 37.59
CA CYS A 12 -10.30 -21.68 37.22
C CYS A 12 -9.18 -21.61 36.17
N THR A 13 -8.10 -22.40 36.33
CA THR A 13 -7.00 -22.42 35.36
C THR A 13 -7.42 -22.97 34.00
N THR A 14 -8.25 -24.01 33.95
CA THR A 14 -8.74 -24.57 32.68
C THR A 14 -9.67 -23.59 31.97
N ILE A 15 -10.55 -22.90 32.70
CA ILE A 15 -11.41 -21.85 32.15
C ILE A 15 -10.57 -20.70 31.59
N PHE A 16 -9.53 -20.26 32.30
CA PHE A 16 -8.67 -19.17 31.85
C PHE A 16 -7.90 -19.53 30.56
N LEU A 17 -7.37 -20.75 30.47
CA LEU A 17 -6.69 -21.24 29.26
C LEU A 17 -7.66 -21.32 28.06
N VAL A 18 -8.89 -21.78 28.29
CA VAL A 18 -9.94 -21.77 27.26
C VAL A 18 -10.24 -20.34 26.81
N LEU A 19 -10.44 -19.39 27.72
CA LEU A 19 -10.69 -17.99 27.34
C LEU A 19 -9.55 -17.36 26.52
N THR A 20 -8.29 -17.71 26.82
CA THR A 20 -7.14 -17.22 26.03
C THR A 20 -7.00 -17.86 24.64
N GLN A 21 -7.49 -19.09 24.44
CA GLN A 21 -7.48 -19.74 23.12
C GLN A 21 -8.54 -19.18 22.16
N TRP A 22 -9.58 -18.52 22.69
CA TRP A 22 -10.61 -17.84 21.92
C TRP A 22 -10.26 -16.39 21.61
N SER A 23 -9.06 -15.95 22.04
CA SER A 23 -8.40 -14.74 21.53
C SER A 23 -7.78 -15.02 20.16
N SER A 24 -8.50 -15.71 19.28
CA SER A 24 -8.14 -15.78 17.87
C SER A 24 -8.17 -14.36 17.35
N SER A 25 -6.99 -13.84 17.00
CA SER A 25 -6.85 -12.60 16.25
C SER A 25 -7.91 -12.60 15.16
N TRP A 26 -8.76 -11.56 15.14
CA TRP A 26 -9.70 -11.37 14.04
C TRP A 26 -8.92 -11.58 12.74
N PRO A 27 -9.48 -12.31 11.75
CA PRO A 27 -8.81 -12.44 10.49
C PRO A 27 -8.48 -11.03 10.04
N VAL A 28 -7.19 -10.77 9.80
CA VAL A 28 -6.76 -9.55 9.13
C VAL A 28 -7.49 -9.62 7.81
N ASN A 29 -8.59 -8.87 7.71
CA ASN A 29 -9.40 -8.83 6.51
C ASN A 29 -8.44 -8.55 5.35
N ASP A 30 -8.50 -9.36 4.30
CA ASP A 30 -7.73 -9.14 3.10
C ASP A 30 -7.86 -7.66 2.71
N PRO A 31 -6.76 -6.87 2.67
CA PRO A 31 -6.84 -5.45 2.37
C PRO A 31 -7.40 -5.18 0.98
N THR A 32 -7.49 -6.20 0.12
CA THR A 32 -8.04 -6.16 -1.23
C THR A 32 -9.48 -6.70 -1.32
N LEU A 33 -10.12 -7.06 -0.20
CA LEU A 33 -11.52 -7.49 -0.21
C LEU A 33 -12.42 -6.39 -0.80
N GLY A 34 -13.10 -6.71 -1.90
CA GLY A 34 -13.95 -5.76 -2.64
C GLY A 34 -13.25 -4.98 -3.75
N PHE A 35 -11.94 -5.19 -3.95
CA PHE A 35 -11.20 -4.67 -5.10
C PHE A 35 -11.18 -5.69 -6.24
N LEU A 36 -11.26 -5.20 -7.47
CA LEU A 36 -11.03 -6.00 -8.68
C LEU A 36 -9.57 -5.80 -9.12
N GLU A 37 -8.80 -6.88 -9.23
CA GLU A 37 -7.46 -6.82 -9.80
C GLU A 37 -7.55 -6.49 -11.29
N LEU A 38 -6.80 -5.46 -11.70
CA LEU A 38 -6.76 -5.00 -13.09
C LEU A 38 -5.32 -5.00 -13.61
N PRO A 39 -5.10 -5.40 -14.87
CA PRO A 39 -3.76 -5.43 -15.43
C PRO A 39 -3.20 -4.00 -15.56
N LEU A 40 -2.03 -3.77 -14.95
CA LEU A 40 -1.32 -2.51 -15.08
C LEU A 40 -0.46 -2.52 -16.35
N ASN A 41 -0.99 -1.95 -17.44
CA ASN A 41 -0.21 -1.77 -18.67
C ASN A 41 0.73 -0.57 -18.56
N THR A 42 1.99 -0.73 -18.94
CA THR A 42 2.98 0.37 -18.95
C THR A 42 2.58 1.50 -19.90
N SER A 43 1.80 1.21 -20.95
CA SER A 43 1.22 2.24 -21.83
C SER A 43 0.21 3.16 -21.13
N ASN A 44 -0.33 2.74 -19.98
CA ASN A 44 -1.21 3.55 -19.15
C ASN A 44 -0.42 4.48 -18.21
N LEU A 45 0.89 4.33 -18.13
CA LEU A 45 1.74 5.13 -17.26
C LEU A 45 2.23 6.37 -17.99
N ASP A 46 1.75 7.53 -17.56
CA ASP A 46 2.19 8.84 -18.04
C ASP A 46 3.21 9.42 -17.07
N ILE A 47 4.49 9.44 -17.46
CA ILE A 47 5.57 9.93 -16.61
C ILE A 47 5.67 11.45 -16.72
N GLN A 48 5.29 12.13 -15.65
CA GLN A 48 5.43 13.57 -15.52
C GLN A 48 6.82 13.91 -14.96
N ARG A 49 7.41 14.97 -15.51
CA ARG A 49 8.74 15.49 -15.20
C ARG A 49 8.73 17.02 -15.21
N PRO A 50 9.77 17.70 -14.69
CA PRO A 50 10.02 19.11 -14.94
C PRO A 50 9.97 19.45 -16.43
N TYR A 51 9.26 20.52 -16.82
CA TYR A 51 8.99 20.82 -18.23
C TYR A 51 10.25 21.07 -19.08
N ASN A 52 11.36 21.46 -18.44
CA ASN A 52 12.60 21.90 -19.09
C ASN A 52 13.71 20.84 -19.12
N LEU A 53 13.49 19.65 -18.57
CA LEU A 53 14.50 18.58 -18.46
C LEU A 53 14.10 17.36 -19.25
N ALA A 54 15.05 16.60 -19.81
CA ALA A 54 14.86 15.30 -20.47
C ALA A 54 14.25 14.26 -19.50
N LEU A 55 13.50 13.26 -20.00
CA LEU A 55 12.88 12.23 -19.14
C LEU A 55 13.96 11.41 -18.41
N SER A 56 15.02 11.03 -19.13
CA SER A 56 16.16 10.29 -18.59
C SER A 56 16.91 11.02 -17.48
N GLU A 57 16.73 12.33 -17.34
CA GLU A 57 17.39 13.10 -16.27
C GLU A 57 16.71 12.94 -14.92
N ARG A 58 15.45 12.49 -14.87
CA ARG A 58 14.65 12.41 -13.64
C ARG A 58 13.91 11.08 -13.45
N TYR A 59 13.94 10.22 -14.46
CA TYR A 59 13.26 8.95 -14.47
C TYR A 59 14.10 7.86 -15.10
N SER A 60 14.05 6.66 -14.53
CA SER A 60 14.53 5.43 -15.18
C SER A 60 13.63 4.24 -14.84
N PHE A 61 13.53 3.30 -15.77
CA PHE A 61 12.88 2.02 -15.57
C PHE A 61 13.84 0.88 -15.91
N ILE A 62 14.29 0.15 -14.90
CA ILE A 62 15.28 -0.93 -15.03
C ILE A 62 14.79 -2.08 -14.16
N GLU A 63 14.71 -3.29 -14.73
CA GLU A 63 14.36 -4.54 -14.02
C GLU A 63 13.06 -4.44 -13.21
N GLY A 64 12.03 -3.77 -13.76
CA GLY A 64 10.74 -3.60 -13.09
C GLY A 64 10.70 -2.49 -12.03
N VAL A 65 11.82 -1.80 -11.78
CA VAL A 65 11.90 -0.71 -10.80
C VAL A 65 11.80 0.64 -11.49
N HIS A 66 10.74 1.39 -11.18
CA HIS A 66 10.63 2.81 -11.51
C HIS A 66 11.41 3.64 -10.50
N LYS A 67 12.46 4.34 -10.94
CA LYS A 67 13.19 5.32 -10.13
C LYS A 67 12.79 6.72 -10.57
N LEU A 68 12.39 7.54 -9.62
CA LEU A 68 12.04 8.94 -9.80
C LEU A 68 12.84 9.77 -8.82
N TRP A 69 13.44 10.85 -9.27
CA TRP A 69 14.14 11.79 -8.41
C TRP A 69 13.82 13.22 -8.83
N VAL A 70 14.03 14.15 -7.90
CA VAL A 70 13.79 15.58 -8.07
C VAL A 70 14.83 16.35 -7.27
N TYR A 71 15.34 17.44 -7.84
CA TYR A 71 16.25 18.35 -7.17
C TYR A 71 15.53 19.66 -6.81
N PHE A 72 16.02 20.35 -5.78
CA PHE A 72 15.42 21.61 -5.33
C PHE A 72 15.48 22.72 -6.41
N THR A 73 16.40 22.59 -7.37
CA THR A 73 16.57 23.52 -8.49
C THR A 73 15.66 23.23 -9.69
N ASP A 74 14.96 22.11 -9.68
CA ASP A 74 14.11 21.70 -10.81
C ASP A 74 12.92 22.64 -10.97
N LYS A 75 12.39 22.70 -12.19
CA LYS A 75 11.19 23.49 -12.50
C LYS A 75 9.91 22.67 -12.31
N PRO A 76 8.74 23.33 -12.20
CA PRO A 76 7.46 22.65 -12.12
C PRO A 76 7.17 21.77 -13.35
N HIS A 77 6.07 21.00 -13.30
CA HIS A 77 5.66 20.15 -14.42
C HIS A 77 5.24 20.93 -15.68
N SER A 78 4.79 22.18 -15.53
CA SER A 78 4.48 23.08 -16.64
C SER A 78 4.92 24.52 -16.32
N PRO A 79 5.14 25.38 -17.34
CA PRO A 79 5.54 26.78 -17.12
C PRO A 79 4.54 27.59 -16.29
N ASP A 80 3.25 27.28 -16.41
CA ASP A 80 2.17 28.00 -15.70
C ASP A 80 1.86 27.43 -14.31
N SER A 81 2.50 26.32 -13.92
CA SER A 81 2.24 25.69 -12.64
C SER A 81 2.84 26.49 -11.49
N ARG A 82 2.04 26.72 -10.45
CA ARG A 82 2.45 27.35 -9.18
C ARG A 82 2.97 26.35 -8.14
N THR A 83 3.02 25.06 -8.47
CA THR A 83 3.50 24.01 -7.56
C THR A 83 5.01 23.84 -7.67
N HIS A 84 5.62 23.22 -6.66
CA HIS A 84 7.02 22.80 -6.75
C HIS A 84 7.25 21.70 -7.80
N ALA A 85 8.53 21.47 -8.12
CA ALA A 85 8.97 20.42 -9.01
C ALA A 85 8.59 19.04 -8.50
N ARG A 86 8.27 18.15 -9.43
CA ARG A 86 7.95 16.75 -9.17
C ARG A 86 8.29 15.89 -10.38
N THR A 87 8.60 14.64 -10.09
CA THR A 87 8.65 13.57 -11.08
C THR A 87 7.70 12.49 -10.58
N GLU A 88 6.65 12.17 -11.32
CA GLU A 88 5.57 11.29 -10.87
C GLU A 88 5.03 10.41 -12.00
N ILE A 89 4.39 9.31 -11.63
CA ILE A 89 3.69 8.43 -12.57
C ILE A 89 2.20 8.69 -12.45
N ARG A 90 1.59 9.21 -13.51
CA ARG A 90 0.15 9.34 -13.61
C ARG A 90 -0.42 8.11 -14.33
N ILE A 91 -1.25 7.36 -13.64
CA ILE A 91 -1.97 6.23 -14.26
C ILE A 91 -3.15 6.81 -15.04
N ARG A 92 -3.14 6.63 -16.36
CA ARG A 92 -4.27 6.93 -17.23
C ARG A 92 -5.21 5.75 -17.21
N TRP A 93 -6.45 6.02 -16.82
CA TRP A 93 -7.50 5.03 -16.92
C TRP A 93 -7.90 4.84 -18.39
N GLN A 94 -7.70 3.64 -18.93
CA GLN A 94 -8.37 3.20 -20.15
C GLN A 94 -9.65 2.49 -19.71
N GLY A 95 -10.77 3.19 -19.74
CA GLY A 95 -12.05 2.60 -19.32
C GLY A 95 -12.48 1.48 -20.25
N TYR A 96 -12.90 0.36 -19.67
CA TYR A 96 -14.14 -0.39 -19.93
C TYR A 96 -14.23 -1.50 -18.85
N ILE A 97 -15.04 -1.27 -17.82
CA ILE A 97 -15.53 -2.34 -16.93
C ILE A 97 -17.01 -2.47 -17.26
N ASN A 98 -17.39 -3.45 -18.07
CA ASN A 98 -18.80 -3.82 -18.23
C ASN A 98 -19.17 -4.63 -17.00
N TYR A 99 -20.09 -4.11 -16.19
CA TYR A 99 -20.74 -4.86 -15.11
C TYR A 99 -21.83 -5.77 -15.68
#